data_AF-A0A3D4JBK8-F1
#
_entry.id   AF-A0A3D4JBK8-F1
#
_cell.length_a   1.000
_cell.length_b   1.000
_cell.length_c   1.000
_cell.angle_alpha   90.00
_cell.angle_beta   90.00
_cell.angle_gamma   90.00
#
_symmetry.space_group_name_H-M   'P 1'
#
loop_
_entity.id
_entity.type
_entity.pdbx_description
1 polymer ?
#
loop_
_entity_poly.entity_id
_entity_poly.type
_entity_poly.pdbx_seq_one_letter_code
_entity_poly.pdbx_strand_id
1 'polypeptide(L)'
;MRRPYANGTLYNSIMPKFDPKIHHRRSIRLKDYDYSQAGAYYVTIVTWHREFLFGEIVNGEMKLNERGKIVKECWHEIPNHFENVQLGAFVIMPNHVHGIIVIYENRDATNLSHP
;
A
#
# COMPACT_ATOMS: atom_id res chain seq x y z
N MET A 1 5.62 -3.69 28.77
CA MET A 1 6.16 -4.74 27.88
C MET A 1 7.24 -4.10 27.01
N ARG A 2 8.52 -4.46 27.20
CA ARG A 2 9.68 -3.77 26.59
C ARG A 2 9.88 -4.24 25.14
N ARG A 3 10.07 -3.28 24.21
CA ARG A 3 10.24 -3.51 22.77
C ARG A 3 11.69 -3.95 22.48
N PRO A 4 11.94 -5.10 21.83
CA PRO A 4 13.30 -5.62 21.65
C PRO A 4 14.12 -4.98 20.51
N TYR A 5 13.62 -3.92 19.87
CA TYR A 5 14.35 -3.23 18.78
C TYR A 5 14.35 -1.72 19.02
N ALA A 6 15.01 -1.31 20.10
CA ALA A 6 15.27 0.09 20.42
C ALA A 6 16.77 0.36 20.30
N ASN A 7 17.30 0.29 19.08
CA ASN A 7 18.55 0.97 18.76
C ASN A 7 18.18 2.24 17.98
N GLY A 8 18.01 3.33 18.72
CA GLY A 8 18.05 4.70 18.19
C GLY A 8 19.42 4.96 17.55
N THR A 9 19.65 6.06 16.84
CA THR A 9 19.18 7.41 17.10
C THR A 9 19.59 8.23 15.87
N LEU A 10 18.68 9.00 15.27
CA LEU A 10 18.90 10.28 14.56
C LEU A 10 17.69 10.69 13.69
N TYR A 11 16.88 9.73 13.19
CA TYR A 11 15.80 10.06 12.24
C TYR A 11 14.50 10.59 12.89
N ASN A 12 14.32 10.43 14.21
CA ASN A 12 13.06 10.71 14.89
C ASN A 12 12.98 12.07 15.60
N SER A 13 14.05 12.88 15.62
CA SER A 13 14.04 14.18 16.34
C SER A 13 13.67 15.38 15.46
N ILE A 14 13.69 15.26 14.12
CA ILE A 14 13.52 16.41 13.21
C ILE A 14 12.15 16.42 12.51
N MET A 15 11.40 15.33 12.51
CA MET A 15 10.07 15.33 11.88
C MET A 15 9.04 16.07 12.76
N PRO A 16 8.38 17.13 12.24
CA PRO A 16 7.29 17.78 12.96
C PRO A 16 6.19 16.75 13.23
N LYS A 17 5.82 16.60 14.50
CA LYS A 17 4.74 15.70 14.92
C LYS A 17 3.41 16.24 14.39
N PHE A 18 2.53 15.33 13.97
CA PHE A 18 1.17 15.67 13.58
C PHE A 18 0.45 16.36 14.76
N ASP A 19 0.10 17.62 14.56
CA ASP A 19 -0.74 18.39 15.49
C ASP A 19 -2.17 18.48 14.94
N PRO A 20 -3.16 17.79 15.55
CA PRO A 20 -4.54 17.79 15.09
C PRO A 20 -5.24 19.16 15.16
N LYS A 21 -4.69 20.13 15.91
CA LYS A 21 -5.25 21.49 16.03
C LYS A 21 -4.93 22.39 14.84
N ILE A 22 -3.88 22.06 14.09
CA ILE A 22 -3.44 22.83 12.91
C ILE A 22 -3.48 21.99 11.63
N HIS A 23 -3.35 20.66 11.73
CA HIS A 23 -3.44 19.75 10.60
C HIS A 23 -4.85 19.21 10.46
N HIS A 24 -5.73 20.03 9.88
CA HIS A 24 -7.08 19.61 9.53
C HIS A 24 -7.02 18.74 8.27
N ARG A 25 -7.10 17.42 8.44
CA ARG A 25 -7.17 16.49 7.31
C ARG A 25 -8.52 16.69 6.60
N ARG A 26 -8.48 17.26 5.40
CA ARG A 26 -9.62 17.23 4.47
C ARG A 26 -9.61 15.92 3.68
N SER A 27 -10.78 15.50 3.21
CA SER A 27 -10.85 14.42 2.25
C SER A 27 -10.12 14.81 0.97
N ILE A 28 -9.23 13.94 0.50
CA ILE A 28 -8.63 14.06 -0.84
C ILE A 28 -9.48 13.41 -1.92
N ARG A 29 -10.55 12.70 -1.53
CA ARG A 29 -11.42 11.99 -2.48
C ARG A 29 -12.17 13.02 -3.32
N LEU A 30 -12.22 12.78 -4.63
CA LEU A 30 -13.04 13.56 -5.53
C LEU A 30 -14.50 13.39 -5.11
N LYS A 31 -15.17 14.53 -4.90
CA LYS A 31 -16.57 14.54 -4.50
C LYS A 31 -17.40 13.92 -5.63
N ASP A 32 -18.38 13.09 -5.24
CA ASP A 32 -19.34 12.44 -6.14
C ASP A 32 -18.72 11.40 -7.10
N TYR A 33 -17.44 11.03 -6.92
CA TYR A 33 -16.82 9.91 -7.63
C TYR A 33 -17.07 8.58 -6.92
N ASP A 34 -17.54 7.58 -7.66
CA ASP A 34 -17.75 6.22 -7.15
C ASP A 34 -16.48 5.38 -7.27
N TYR A 35 -15.79 5.22 -6.14
CA TYR A 35 -14.56 4.42 -6.04
C TYR A 35 -14.80 2.91 -6.00
N SER A 36 -16.04 2.43 -6.13
CA SER A 36 -16.34 1.01 -6.30
C SER A 36 -16.32 0.56 -7.76
N GLN A 37 -16.30 1.50 -8.71
CA GLN A 37 -16.29 1.20 -10.14
C GLN A 37 -15.00 0.52 -10.59
N ALA A 38 -15.09 -0.23 -11.69
CA ALA A 38 -13.92 -0.75 -12.39
C ALA A 38 -12.97 0.39 -12.78
N GLY A 39 -11.67 0.14 -12.69
CA GLY A 39 -10.66 1.16 -12.95
C GLY A 39 -9.29 0.80 -12.40
N ALA A 40 -8.31 1.66 -12.71
CA ALA A 40 -6.96 1.55 -12.20
C ALA A 40 -6.77 2.44 -10.95
N TYR A 41 -6.29 1.84 -9.87
CA TYR A 41 -6.10 2.49 -8.58
C TYR A 41 -4.64 2.44 -8.18
N TYR A 42 -4.08 3.61 -7.88
CA TYR A 42 -2.75 3.70 -7.27
C TYR A 42 -2.85 3.55 -5.76
N VAL A 43 -2.14 2.58 -5.21
CA VAL A 43 -2.16 2.21 -3.80
C VAL A 43 -0.79 2.45 -3.20
N THR A 44 -0.77 3.02 -2.00
CA THR A 44 0.44 3.15 -1.18
C THR A 44 0.17 2.55 0.19
N ILE A 45 1.01 1.60 0.61
CA ILE A 45 0.95 0.99 1.93
C ILE A 45 2.26 1.32 2.65
N VAL A 46 2.18 2.00 3.79
CA VAL A 46 3.36 2.41 4.57
C VAL A 46 3.38 1.65 5.89
N THR A 47 4.56 1.18 6.29
CA THR A 47 4.74 0.51 7.57
C THR A 47 4.46 1.45 8.74
N TRP A 48 4.11 0.84 9.88
CA TRP A 48 3.96 1.58 11.13
C TRP A 48 5.23 2.38 11.44
N HIS A 49 5.06 3.65 11.83
CA HIS A 49 6.15 4.61 12.03
C HIS A 49 7.18 4.71 10.89
N ARG A 50 6.83 4.27 9.66
CA ARG A 50 7.75 4.26 8.51
C ARG A 50 9.02 3.44 8.78
N GLU A 51 8.94 2.42 9.64
CA GLU A 51 10.05 1.52 9.94
C GLU A 51 10.46 0.69 8.71
N PHE A 52 11.75 0.44 8.54
CA PHE A 52 12.32 -0.23 7.37
C PHE A 52 12.16 -1.75 7.48
N LEU A 53 10.91 -2.23 7.47
CA LEU A 53 10.59 -3.63 7.73
C LEU A 53 10.82 -4.55 6.54
N PHE A 54 10.89 -4.03 5.31
CA PHE A 54 10.91 -4.82 4.08
C PHE A 54 12.32 -5.07 3.52
N GLY A 55 13.34 -4.42 4.08
CA GLY A 55 14.73 -4.54 3.66
C GLY A 55 15.42 -3.19 3.66
N GLU A 56 16.41 -3.04 2.78
CA GLU A 56 17.24 -1.84 2.69
C GLU A 56 17.65 -1.55 1.24
N ILE A 57 18.20 -0.36 1.01
CA ILE A 57 18.74 0.02 -0.29
C ILE A 57 20.26 -0.05 -0.21
N VAL A 58 20.88 -0.90 -1.03
CA VAL A 58 22.34 -1.05 -1.13
C VAL A 58 22.74 -0.69 -2.55
N ASN A 59 23.62 0.30 -2.72
CA ASN A 59 24.08 0.79 -4.02
C ASN A 59 22.94 1.20 -4.98
N GLY A 60 21.87 1.80 -4.44
CA GLY A 60 20.71 2.23 -5.22
C GLY A 60 19.71 1.12 -5.56
N GLU A 61 19.97 -0.12 -5.16
CA GLU A 61 19.08 -1.25 -5.39
C GLU A 61 18.37 -1.67 -4.10
N MET A 62 17.08 -1.99 -4.22
CA MET A 62 16.32 -2.58 -3.12
C MET A 62 16.78 -4.03 -2.87
N LYS A 63 17.26 -4.32 -1.66
CA LYS A 63 17.54 -5.68 -1.16
C LYS A 63 16.44 -6.08 -0.17
N LEU A 64 15.56 -6.98 -0.59
CA LEU A 64 14.47 -7.49 0.25
C LEU A 64 15.01 -8.42 1.34
N ASN A 65 14.53 -8.22 2.57
CA ASN A 65 14.65 -9.21 3.64
C ASN A 65 13.49 -10.23 3.56
N GLU A 66 13.42 -11.17 4.50
CA GLU A 66 12.35 -12.19 4.51
C GLU A 66 10.93 -11.60 4.55
N ARG A 67 10.71 -10.50 5.27
CA ARG A 67 9.40 -9.82 5.29
C ARG A 67 9.10 -9.14 3.97
N GLY A 68 10.10 -8.54 3.33
CA GLY A 68 9.96 -7.95 2.00
C GLY A 68 9.63 -8.99 0.92
N LYS A 69 10.19 -10.21 1.03
CA LYS A 69 9.84 -11.33 0.16
C LYS A 69 8.38 -11.76 0.35
N ILE A 70 7.94 -11.90 1.61
CA ILE A 70 6.52 -12.19 1.92
C ILE A 70 5.60 -11.11 1.34
N VAL A 71 5.94 -9.83 1.49
CA VAL A 71 5.15 -8.73 0.90
C VAL A 71 5.08 -8.84 -0.62
N LYS A 72 6.19 -9.20 -1.27
CA LYS A 72 6.24 -9.43 -2.73
C LYS A 72 5.34 -10.59 -3.14
N GLU A 73 5.40 -11.71 -2.43
CA GLU A 73 4.55 -12.88 -2.66
C GLU A 73 3.08 -12.53 -2.47
N CYS A 74 2.70 -11.94 -1.33
CA CYS A 74 1.33 -11.50 -1.08
C CYS A 74 0.83 -10.53 -2.15
N TRP A 75 1.67 -9.63 -2.66
CA TRP A 75 1.30 -8.73 -3.76
C TRP A 75 0.95 -9.52 -5.03
N HIS A 76 1.78 -10.51 -5.39
CA HIS A 76 1.55 -11.36 -6.55
C HIS A 76 0.37 -12.32 -6.41
N GLU A 77 -0.03 -12.67 -5.18
CA GLU A 77 -1.20 -13.51 -4.90
C GLU A 77 -2.54 -12.75 -4.99
N ILE A 78 -2.54 -11.42 -5.10
CA ILE A 78 -3.79 -10.63 -5.16
C ILE A 78 -4.75 -11.14 -6.26
N PRO A 79 -4.32 -11.37 -7.53
CA PRO A 79 -5.21 -11.92 -8.56
C PRO A 79 -5.75 -13.32 -8.25
N ASN A 80 -5.02 -14.13 -7.46
CA ASN A 80 -5.47 -15.46 -7.06
C ASN A 80 -6.56 -15.38 -5.98
N HIS A 81 -6.60 -14.29 -5.21
CA HIS A 81 -7.66 -14.02 -4.23
C HIS A 81 -8.87 -13.30 -4.83
N PHE A 82 -8.67 -12.54 -5.91
CA PHE A 82 -9.70 -11.71 -6.53
C PHE A 82 -9.64 -11.85 -8.06
N GLU A 83 -10.56 -12.63 -8.63
CA GLU A 83 -10.58 -12.96 -10.07
C GLU A 83 -10.74 -11.73 -10.97
N ASN A 84 -11.37 -10.66 -10.47
CA ASN A 84 -11.57 -9.42 -11.20
C ASN A 84 -10.44 -8.40 -11.01
N VAL A 85 -9.27 -8.83 -10.54
CA VAL A 85 -8.13 -7.96 -10.27
C VAL A 85 -6.91 -8.34 -11.10
N GLN A 86 -6.29 -7.35 -11.72
CA GLN A 86 -4.97 -7.45 -12.32
C GLN A 86 -3.98 -6.49 -11.64
N LEU A 87 -2.71 -6.90 -11.61
CA LEU A 87 -1.61 -6.07 -11.10
C LEU A 87 -0.99 -5.25 -12.24
N GLY A 88 -0.82 -3.95 -11.98
CA GLY A 88 0.03 -3.08 -12.78
C GLY A 88 1.45 -3.00 -12.22
N ALA A 89 2.16 -1.91 -12.53
CA ALA A 89 3.49 -1.66 -11.98
C ALA A 89 3.43 -1.53 -10.45
N PHE A 90 4.45 -2.05 -9.77
CA PHE A 90 4.63 -1.90 -8.32
C PHE A 90 6.11 -1.84 -7.96
N VAL A 91 6.39 -1.27 -6.79
CA VAL A 91 7.73 -1.21 -6.20
C VAL A 91 7.64 -1.37 -4.69
N ILE A 92 8.55 -2.15 -4.13
CA ILE A 92 8.75 -2.28 -2.68
C ILE A 92 9.96 -1.44 -2.31
N MET A 93 9.77 -0.54 -1.36
CA MET A 93 10.80 0.26 -0.71
C MET A 93 10.95 -0.22 0.74
N PRO A 94 12.03 0.15 1.46
CA PRO A 94 12.29 -0.38 2.80
C PRO A 94 11.10 -0.31 3.79
N ASN A 95 10.28 0.73 3.70
CA ASN A 95 9.16 0.98 4.62
C ASN A 95 7.80 1.18 3.94
N HIS A 96 7.70 0.99 2.62
CA HIS A 96 6.42 1.15 1.94
C HIS A 96 6.37 0.37 0.62
N VAL A 97 5.16 0.16 0.15
CA VAL A 97 4.87 -0.41 -1.18
C VAL A 97 4.04 0.61 -1.94
N HIS A 98 4.39 0.81 -3.20
CA HIS A 98 3.56 1.50 -4.18
C HIS A 98 3.15 0.52 -5.25
N GLY A 99 1.92 0.60 -5.72
CA GLY A 99 1.53 -0.18 -6.88
C GLY A 99 0.19 0.21 -7.47
N ILE A 100 -0.07 -0.31 -8.67
CA ILE A 100 -1.33 -0.13 -9.38
C ILE A 100 -2.11 -1.44 -9.30
N ILE A 101 -3.37 -1.34 -8.89
CA ILE A 101 -4.36 -2.42 -8.93
C ILE A 101 -5.40 -2.03 -9.97
N VAL A 102 -5.67 -2.91 -10.92
CA VAL A 102 -6.73 -2.72 -11.92
C VAL A 102 -7.88 -3.64 -11.56
N ILE A 103 -9.05 -3.06 -11.33
CA ILE A 103 -10.29 -3.77 -11.01
C ILE A 103 -11.16 -3.77 -12.27
N TYR A 104 -11.68 -4.94 -12.64
CA TYR A 104 -12.63 -5.11 -13.74
C TYR A 104 -14.05 -5.37 -13.23
N GLU A 105 -15.04 -5.10 -14.08
CA GLU A 105 -16.40 -5.54 -13.84
C GLU A 105 -16.48 -7.08 -13.90
N ASN A 106 -17.17 -7.68 -12.94
CA ASN A 106 -17.51 -9.09 -13.01
C ASN A 106 -18.58 -9.29 -14.09
N ARG A 107 -18.20 -9.90 -15.22
CA ARG A 107 -19.10 -10.17 -16.35
C ARG A 107 -20.27 -11.09 -16.00
N ASP A 108 -20.21 -11.78 -14.86
CA ASP A 108 -21.24 -12.74 -14.44
C ASP A 108 -22.41 -12.12 -13.66
N ALA A 109 -22.32 -10.85 -13.24
CA ALA A 109 -23.39 -10.18 -12.50
C ALA A 109 -24.51 -9.62 -13.38
N THR A 110 -24.33 -9.55 -14.70
CA THR A 110 -25.26 -8.88 -15.64
C THR A 110 -26.29 -9.79 -16.32
N ASN A 111 -26.32 -11.10 -16.04
CA ASN A 111 -27.31 -12.02 -16.63
C ASN A 111 -28.54 -12.30 -15.75
N LEU A 112 -28.75 -11.58 -14.65
CA LEU A 112 -29.96 -11.69 -13.83
C LEU A 112 -30.65 -10.33 -13.66
N SER A 113 -31.09 -9.74 -14.78
CA SER A 113 -32.26 -8.83 -14.78
C SER A 113 -32.65 -8.40 -16.18
N HIS A 114 -33.50 -9.19 -16.84
CA HIS A 114 -34.56 -8.62 -17.68
C HIS A 114 -35.82 -9.51 -17.57
N PRO A 115 -36.96 -8.97 -17.09
CA PRO A 115 -38.29 -9.53 -17.38
C PRO A 115 -38.69 -9.27 -18.84
#